data_AF-A0A0D0CJV2-F1
#
_entry.id   AF-A0A0D0CJV2-F1
#
_cell.length_a   1.000
_cell.length_b   1.000
_cell.length_c   1.000
_cell.angle_alpha   90.00
_cell.angle_beta   90.00
_cell.angle_gamma   90.00
#
_symmetry.space_group_name_H-M   'P 1'
#
loop_
_entity.id
_entity.type
_entity.pdbx_description
1 polymer ?
#
loop_
_entity_poly.entity_id
_entity_poly.type
_entity_poly.pdbx_seq_one_letter_code
_entity_poly.pdbx_strand_id
1 'polypeptide(L)' 'RVRWLYGPAGAGKSAIAQTFAQTCAANGTLLGSFFFWHLDPFRNNPQQFFTTIALQMAIVIPELCAIVHAAV' A
#
# COMPACT_ATOMS: atom_id res chain seq x y z
N ARG A 1 -10.01 8.15 -7.62
CA ARG A 1 -9.37 8.55 -8.90
C ARG A 1 -8.01 7.85 -8.99
N VAL A 2 -7.68 7.22 -10.11
CA VAL A 2 -6.38 6.53 -10.30
C VAL A 2 -5.40 7.50 -10.97
N ARG A 3 -4.15 7.50 -10.53
CA ARG A 3 -3.04 8.28 -11.12
C ARG A 3 -1.97 7.31 -11.58
N TRP A 4 -1.35 7.60 -12.73
CA TRP A 4 -0.30 6.77 -13.31
C TRP A 4 1.00 7.57 -13.46
N LEU A 5 2.09 7.08 -12.88
CA LEU A 5 3.42 7.69 -12.97
C LEU A 5 4.26 6.90 -13.99
N TYR A 6 4.58 7.51 -15.13
CA TYR A 6 5.37 6.89 -16.20
C TYR A 6 6.66 7.67 -16.46
N GLY A 7 7.65 7.00 -17.05
CA GLY A 7 8.97 7.55 -17.32
C GLY A 7 10.01 6.47 -17.59
N PRO A 8 11.22 6.83 -18.03
CA PRO A 8 12.26 5.88 -18.41
C PRO A 8 12.68 4.96 -17.24
N ALA A 9 13.26 3.80 -17.56
CA ALA A 9 13.86 2.92 -16.56
C ALA A 9 14.95 3.68 -15.78
N GLY A 10 15.06 3.43 -14.48
CA GLY A 10 16.00 4.16 -13.62
C GLY A 10 15.59 5.59 -13.23
N ALA A 11 14.47 6.14 -13.75
CA ALA A 11 13.99 7.48 -13.40
C ALA A 11 13.47 7.64 -11.95
N GLY A 12 13.63 6.62 -11.09
CA GLY A 12 13.23 6.70 -9.69
C GLY A 12 11.71 6.68 -9.45
N LYS A 13 10.89 6.19 -10.38
CA LYS A 13 9.41 6.13 -10.21
C LYS A 13 8.97 5.47 -8.90
N SER A 14 9.58 4.34 -8.54
CA SER A 14 9.31 3.64 -7.28
C SER A 14 9.75 4.47 -6.06
N ALA A 15 10.87 5.19 -6.17
CA ALA A 15 11.33 6.10 -5.12
C ALA A 15 10.36 7.27 -4.94
N ILE A 16 9.85 7.87 -6.04
CA ILE A 16 8.84 8.93 -5.99
C ILE A 16 7.56 8.42 -5.32
N ALA A 17 7.07 7.24 -5.69
CA ALA A 17 5.89 6.63 -5.08
C ALA A 17 6.10 6.34 -3.58
N GLN A 18 7.30 5.89 -3.19
CA GLN A 18 7.67 5.67 -1.80
C GLN A 18 7.72 6.97 -1.00
N THR A 19 8.40 8.00 -1.50
CA THR A 19 8.46 9.32 -0.86
C THR A 19 7.06 9.91 -0.74
N PHE A 20 6.21 9.77 -1.76
CA PHE A 20 4.82 10.22 -1.69
C PHE A 20 4.04 9.52 -0.57
N ALA A 21 4.14 8.18 -0.47
CA ALA A 21 3.50 7.42 0.60
C ALA A 21 4.01 7.85 1.99
N GLN A 22 5.32 8.08 2.14
CA GLN A 22 5.92 8.56 3.39
C GLN A 22 5.39 9.96 3.77
N THR A 23 5.31 10.88 2.81
CA THR A 23 4.73 12.22 3.05
C THR A 23 3.26 12.12 3.46
N CYS A 24 2.47 11.27 2.82
CA CYS A 24 1.08 11.04 3.22
C CYS A 24 0.96 10.45 4.62
N ALA A 25 1.85 9.52 4.98
CA ALA A 25 1.88 8.92 6.32
C ALA A 25 2.26 9.96 7.39
N ALA A 26 3.28 10.78 7.14
CA ALA A 26 3.68 11.87 8.02
C ALA A 26 2.55 12.89 8.23
N ASN A 27 1.72 13.12 7.21
CA ASN A 27 0.57 14.01 7.27
C ASN A 27 -0.70 13.35 7.84
N GLY A 28 -0.66 12.06 8.22
CA GLY A 28 -1.84 11.33 8.70
C GLY A 28 -2.95 11.10 7.66
N THR A 29 -2.61 11.20 6.37
CA THR A 29 -3.55 11.05 5.25
C THR A 29 -3.43 9.72 4.50
N LEU A 30 -2.44 8.91 4.87
CA LEU A 30 -2.23 7.59 4.27
C LEU A 30 -3.14 6.55 4.94
N LEU A 31 -4.07 5.98 4.17
CA LEU A 31 -4.89 4.86 4.62
C LEU A 31 -4.15 3.51 4.55
N GLY A 32 -3.28 3.36 3.55
CA GLY A 32 -2.50 2.15 3.33
C GLY A 32 -1.59 2.29 2.11
N SER A 33 -0.57 1.44 2.03
CA SER A 33 0.35 1.38 0.89
C SER A 33 0.90 -0.04 0.72
N PHE A 34 1.11 -0.41 -0.54
CA PHE A 34 1.72 -1.70 -0.91
C PHE A 34 2.64 -1.50 -2.11
N PHE A 35 3.83 -2.08 -2.05
CA PHE A 35 4.84 -1.99 -3.11
C PHE A 35 5.17 -3.41 -3.61
N PHE A 36 4.79 -3.68 -4.85
CA PHE A 36 5.17 -4.93 -5.51
C PHE A 36 6.66 -4.97 -5.79
N TRP A 37 7.30 -6.10 -5.49
CA TRP A 37 8.68 -6.33 -5.83
C TRP A 37 8.84 -7.72 -6.44
N HIS A 38 9.21 -7.76 -7.72
CA HIS A 38 9.24 -9.00 -8.52
C HIS A 38 10.26 -10.04 -8.04
N LEU A 39 11.29 -9.63 -7.29
CA LEU A 39 12.33 -10.53 -6.75
C LEU A 39 11.93 -11.19 -5.43
N ASP A 40 10.86 -10.71 -4.78
CA ASP A 40 10.40 -11.26 -3.51
C ASP A 40 9.04 -11.97 -3.73
N PRO A 41 9.01 -13.30 -3.66
CA PRO A 41 7.79 -14.09 -3.90
C PRO A 41 6.63 -13.73 -2.98
N PHE A 42 6.92 -13.24 -1.76
CA PHE A 42 5.88 -12.78 -0.85
C PHE A 42 5.33 -11.44 -1.34
N ARG A 43 6.19 -10.46 -1.65
CA ARG A 43 5.77 -9.14 -2.15
C ARG A 43 5.26 -9.13 -3.60
N ASN A 44 5.35 -10.24 -4.31
CA ASN A 44 4.78 -10.43 -5.63
C ASN A 44 3.47 -11.25 -5.62
N ASN A 45 2.90 -11.53 -4.44
CA ASN A 45 1.65 -12.28 -4.33
C ASN A 45 0.43 -11.34 -4.25
N PRO A 46 -0.47 -11.33 -5.25
CA PRO A 46 -1.68 -10.51 -5.23
C PRO A 46 -2.61 -10.79 -4.04
N GLN A 47 -2.56 -12.01 -3.47
CA GLN A 47 -3.34 -12.33 -2.28
C GLN A 47 -2.89 -11.51 -1.06
N GLN A 48 -1.58 -11.23 -0.96
CA GLN A 48 -1.06 -10.43 0.14
C GLN A 48 -1.41 -8.94 -0.01
N PHE A 49 -1.64 -8.47 -1.24
CA PHE A 49 -2.04 -7.08 -1.47
C PHE A 49 -3.34 -6.74 -0.74
N PHE A 50 -4.39 -7.53 -0.95
CA PHE A 50 -5.69 -7.27 -0.33
C PHE A 50 -5.63 -7.39 1.19
N THR A 51 -5.02 -8.46 1.72
CA THR A 51 -4.91 -8.68 3.16
C THR A 51 -4.09 -7.58 3.84
N THR A 52 -2.99 -7.13 3.24
CA THR A 52 -2.16 -6.06 3.78
C THR A 52 -2.91 -4.74 3.83
N ILE A 53 -3.62 -4.38 2.74
CA ILE A 53 -4.41 -3.14 2.70
C ILE A 53 -5.55 -3.18 3.70
N ALA A 54 -6.27 -4.31 3.82
CA ALA A 54 -7.35 -4.47 4.79
C ALA A 54 -6.86 -4.30 6.24
N LEU A 55 -5.71 -4.91 6.57
CA LEU A 55 -5.10 -4.76 7.89
C LEU A 55 -4.67 -3.31 8.16
N GLN A 56 -4.00 -2.66 7.19
CA GLN A 56 -3.61 -1.26 7.32
C GLN A 56 -4.82 -0.34 7.51
N MET A 57 -5.92 -0.58 6.78
CA MET A 57 -7.18 0.15 6.96
C MET A 57 -7.76 -0.04 8.36
N ALA A 58 -7.76 -1.26 8.90
CA ALA A 58 -8.27 -1.55 10.24
C ALA A 58 -7.45 -0.88 11.36
N ILE A 59 -6.14 -0.68 11.14
CA ILE A 59 -5.28 0.07 12.07
C ILE A 59 -5.63 1.56 12.04
N VAL A 60 -5.92 2.12 10.87
CA VAL A 60 -6.26 3.55 10.71
C VAL A 60 -7.70 3.86 11.10
N ILE A 61 -8.63 2.92 10.86
CA ILE A 61 -10.07 3.04 11.12
C ILE A 61 -10.48 1.86 12.02
N PRO A 62 -10.46 2.03 13.36
CA PRO A 62 -10.71 0.95 14.31
C PRO A 62 -12.08 0.26 14.14
N GLU A 63 -13.09 0.96 13.60
CA GLU A 63 -14.41 0.39 13.31
C GLU A 63 -14.34 -0.75 12.28
N LEU A 64 -13.30 -0.77 11.44
CA LEU A 64 -13.09 -1.80 10.43
C LEU A 64 -12.48 -3.10 11.01
N CYS A 65 -11.90 -3.07 12.21
CA CYS A 65 -11.26 -4.24 12.82
C CYS A 65 -12.20 -5.44 12.92
N ALA A 66 -13.43 -5.23 13.40
CA ALA A 66 -14.42 -6.31 13.54
C ALA A 66 -14.77 -6.95 12.19
N ILE A 67 -14.88 -6.13 11.13
CA ILE A 67 -15.21 -6.59 9.78
C ILE A 67 -14.05 -7.38 9.18
N VAL A 68 -12.82 -6.87 9.31
CA VAL A 68 -11.62 -7.53 8.80
C VAL A 68 -11.38 -8.85 9.54
N HIS A 69 -11.54 -8.87 10.87
CA HIS A 69 -11.34 -10.09 11.66
C HIS A 69 -12.38 -11.17 11.39
N ALA A 70 -13.62 -10.79 11.06
CA ALA A 70 -14.67 -11.74 10.68
C ALA A 70 -14.47 -12.36 9.28
N ALA A 71 -13.63 -11.76 8.43
CA ALA A 71 -13.39 -12.20 7.06
C ALA A 71 -12.14 -13.09 6.90
N VAL A 72 -11.33 -13.23 7.96
CA VAL A 72 -10.15 -14.11 8.03
C VAL A 72 -10.55 -15.44 8.67
#